data_AF-A0AAV8Z4Y2-F1
#
_entry.id   AF-A0AAV8Z4Y2-F1
#
_cell.length_a   1.000
_cell.length_b   1.000
_cell.length_c   1.000
_cell.angle_alpha   90.00
_cell.angle_beta   90.00
_cell.angle_gamma   90.00
#
_symmetry.space_group_name_H-M   'P 1'
#
loop_
_entity.id
_entity.type
_entity.pdbx_description
1 polymer ?
#
loop_
_entity_poly.entity_id
_entity_poly.type
_entity_poly.pdbx_seq_one_letter_code
_entity_poly.pdbx_strand_id
1 'polypeptide(L)'
;ILSSSESEVIKPLTIEEKIFQELNKLPIQYKGKPLGEDKSIDLFLDSIKKSKTQEGINLLKLWKEANSGGNQQVVFKPKWYSKYEVIEGPVYAGKDRYGSEIVGFYLSLILKRYLTPISVERKLSLKQDIVPAATKRLLDTIFERNNKTCVYGKCYFCKKEDPVCEDQNLLLTGAVIFNINASLNSYRSPWQRTYKKGKKALWQEYPESYCKTVKQKLTKKRLHDLIDTSIFDFLIQNGDRHHYETFGDTVIWLDNGKGLGNPNIHHLDILAPLYQCCILRRQTWQLLRSLTGGKLRERLESMPDIGNIITEDHINAIEERLLIIFATVEYCTHKQEENYLAAT
;
A
#
# COMPACT_ATOMS: atom_id res chain seq x y z
N ILE A 1 -16.61 56.71 -20.05
CA ILE A 1 -15.58 55.76 -19.52
C ILE A 1 -16.14 55.22 -18.22
N LEU A 2 -16.86 54.09 -18.27
CA LEU A 2 -17.37 53.38 -17.10
C LEU A 2 -16.39 52.23 -16.85
N SER A 3 -15.60 52.31 -15.77
CA SER A 3 -14.73 51.22 -15.34
C SER A 3 -15.59 50.15 -14.68
N SER A 4 -15.82 49.04 -15.37
CA SER A 4 -16.31 47.81 -14.76
C SER A 4 -15.20 47.21 -13.91
N SER A 5 -15.22 47.47 -12.59
CA SER A 5 -14.48 46.66 -11.64
C SER A 5 -15.18 45.31 -11.54
N GLU A 6 -14.75 44.34 -12.33
CA GLU A 6 -15.09 42.94 -12.10
C GLU A 6 -14.52 42.54 -10.74
N SER A 7 -15.41 42.39 -9.76
CA SER A 7 -15.07 41.76 -8.49
C SER A 7 -14.83 40.27 -8.75
N GLU A 8 -13.58 39.87 -8.94
CA GLU A 8 -13.20 38.46 -8.99
C GLU A 8 -13.59 37.79 -7.66
N VAL A 9 -14.58 36.89 -7.71
CA VAL A 9 -14.96 36.06 -6.57
C VAL A 9 -13.86 35.02 -6.38
N ILE A 10 -12.94 35.28 -5.44
CA ILE A 10 -11.88 34.33 -5.08
C ILE A 10 -12.53 33.09 -4.46
N LYS A 11 -12.62 32.00 -5.23
CA LYS A 11 -13.10 30.72 -4.73
C LYS A 11 -12.10 30.19 -3.69
N PRO A 12 -12.55 29.79 -2.49
CA PRO A 12 -11.65 29.24 -1.49
C PRO A 12 -11.03 27.93 -1.99
N LEU A 13 -9.73 27.78 -1.79
CA LEU A 13 -8.98 26.58 -2.15
C LEU A 13 -9.50 25.37 -1.36
N THR A 14 -9.59 24.23 -2.04
CA THR A 14 -9.78 22.92 -1.45
C THR A 14 -8.58 22.52 -0.59
N ILE A 15 -8.76 21.57 0.33
CA ILE A 15 -7.66 21.04 1.17
C ILE A 15 -6.53 20.47 0.29
N GLU A 16 -6.91 19.78 -0.79
CA GLU A 16 -5.97 19.17 -1.73
C GLU A 16 -5.11 20.24 -2.42
N GLU A 17 -5.73 21.33 -2.90
CA GLU A 17 -5.00 22.47 -3.48
C GLU A 17 -4.06 23.14 -2.45
N LYS A 18 -4.47 23.25 -1.18
CA LYS A 18 -3.60 23.77 -0.11
C LYS A 18 -2.39 22.86 0.14
N ILE A 19 -2.59 21.54 0.19
CA ILE A 19 -1.48 20.58 0.32
C ILE A 19 -0.52 20.69 -0.88
N PHE A 20 -1.03 20.82 -2.10
CA PHE A 20 -0.19 21.04 -3.27
C PHE A 20 0.59 22.36 -3.22
N GLN A 21 0.02 23.42 -2.65
CA GLN A 21 0.76 24.65 -2.43
C GLN A 21 1.91 24.45 -1.43
N GLU A 22 1.71 23.67 -0.37
CA GLU A 22 2.78 23.32 0.58
C GLU A 22 3.88 22.48 -0.07
N LEU A 23 3.52 21.55 -0.98
CA LEU A 23 4.49 20.73 -1.73
C LEU A 23 5.51 21.59 -2.48
N ASN A 24 5.05 22.69 -3.07
CA ASN A 24 5.91 23.63 -3.80
C ASN A 24 6.80 24.48 -2.89
N LYS A 25 6.41 24.63 -1.62
CA LYS A 25 7.13 25.40 -0.59
C LYS A 25 7.95 24.53 0.34
N LEU A 26 7.99 23.21 0.13
CA LEU A 26 8.64 22.28 1.04
C LEU A 26 10.09 22.71 1.30
N PRO A 27 10.48 22.83 2.58
CA PRO A 27 11.86 23.08 2.97
C PRO A 27 12.84 22.14 2.28
N ILE A 28 13.99 22.68 1.86
CA ILE A 28 15.05 21.93 1.15
C ILE A 28 15.48 20.67 1.92
N GLN A 29 15.41 20.69 3.25
CA GLN A 29 15.72 19.55 4.10
C GLN A 29 14.89 18.29 3.81
N TYR A 30 13.68 18.41 3.28
CA TYR A 30 12.86 17.25 2.88
C TYR A 30 13.31 16.64 1.55
N LYS A 31 13.99 17.43 0.71
CA LYS A 31 14.62 17.01 -0.55
C LYS A 31 16.12 16.71 -0.38
N GLY A 32 16.71 17.05 0.77
CA GLY A 32 18.13 16.96 1.09
C GLY A 32 18.46 15.79 2.05
N LYS A 33 19.67 15.82 2.61
CA LYS A 33 20.22 14.72 3.43
C LYS A 33 19.29 14.32 4.59
N PRO A 34 19.14 13.01 4.86
CA PRO A 34 18.30 12.50 5.96
C PRO A 34 18.75 13.04 7.32
N LEU A 35 17.78 13.36 8.17
CA LEU A 35 18.03 13.74 9.55
C LEU A 35 18.22 12.48 10.41
N GLY A 36 19.49 12.07 10.55
CA GLY A 36 19.93 10.90 11.31
C GLY A 36 20.13 9.66 10.43
N GLU A 37 21.19 8.90 10.73
CA GLU A 37 21.48 7.61 10.06
C GLU A 37 20.92 6.46 10.90
N ASP A 38 19.99 5.71 10.35
CA ASP A 38 19.49 4.48 10.95
C ASP A 38 20.05 3.25 10.20
N LYS A 39 21.15 2.70 10.73
CA LYS A 39 21.90 1.59 10.12
C LYS A 39 21.26 0.21 10.33
N SER A 40 20.21 0.11 11.15
CA SER A 40 19.63 -1.20 11.47
C SER A 40 19.00 -1.88 10.26
N ILE A 41 18.43 -1.11 9.34
CA ILE A 41 17.90 -1.64 8.08
C ILE A 41 19.02 -1.96 7.08
N ASP A 42 20.14 -1.22 7.08
CA ASP A 42 21.33 -1.58 6.31
C ASP A 42 21.82 -2.96 6.73
N LEU A 43 21.95 -3.20 8.04
CA LEU A 43 22.39 -4.49 8.59
C LEU A 43 21.45 -5.64 8.22
N PHE A 44 20.13 -5.40 8.27
CA PHE A 44 19.13 -6.38 7.87
C PHE A 44 19.19 -6.69 6.36
N LEU A 45 19.28 -5.65 5.53
CA LEU A 45 19.41 -5.78 4.07
C LEU A 45 20.72 -6.47 3.69
N ASP A 46 21.82 -6.16 4.37
CA ASP A 46 23.10 -6.82 4.18
C ASP A 46 23.03 -8.30 4.58
N SER A 47 22.31 -8.64 5.64
CA SER A 47 22.05 -10.04 6.01
C SER A 47 21.27 -10.77 4.91
N ILE A 48 20.25 -10.13 4.32
CA ILE A 48 19.49 -10.71 3.20
C ILE A 48 20.39 -10.87 1.97
N LYS A 49 21.17 -9.85 1.61
CA LYS A 49 22.09 -9.92 0.46
C LYS A 49 23.14 -11.02 0.63
N LYS A 50 23.75 -11.13 1.81
CA LYS A 50 24.69 -12.21 2.15
C LYS A 50 24.05 -13.60 2.10
N SER A 51 22.78 -13.72 2.49
CA SER A 51 22.02 -14.97 2.38
C SER A 51 21.72 -15.37 0.93
N LYS A 52 21.66 -14.41 -0.01
CA LYS A 52 21.52 -14.69 -1.45
C LYS A 52 22.84 -15.11 -2.11
N THR A 53 24.00 -14.68 -1.59
CA THR A 53 25.32 -15.03 -2.15
C THR A 53 25.92 -16.30 -1.57
N GLN A 54 25.47 -16.75 -0.39
CA GLN A 54 25.67 -18.13 0.02
C GLN A 54 24.81 -19.02 -0.88
N GLU A 55 25.47 -19.96 -1.58
CA GLU A 55 24.88 -21.01 -2.41
C GLU A 55 23.45 -21.34 -2.01
N GLY A 56 22.52 -20.96 -2.89
CA GLY A 56 21.12 -21.34 -2.90
C GLY A 56 20.51 -21.52 -1.53
N ILE A 57 19.81 -20.49 -1.03
CA ILE A 57 18.71 -20.73 -0.08
C ILE A 57 17.90 -21.89 -0.66
N ASN A 58 18.05 -23.07 -0.06
CA ASN A 58 17.44 -24.27 -0.57
C ASN A 58 15.95 -24.10 -0.29
N LEU A 59 15.22 -23.59 -1.29
CA LEU A 59 13.79 -23.31 -1.17
C LEU A 59 13.03 -24.58 -0.80
N LEU A 60 13.56 -25.77 -1.12
CA LEU A 60 13.04 -27.06 -0.68
C LEU A 60 13.35 -27.33 0.80
N LYS A 61 14.49 -26.87 1.33
CA LYS A 61 14.82 -26.89 2.77
C LYS A 61 13.98 -25.89 3.54
N LEU A 62 13.79 -24.65 3.07
CA LEU A 62 12.87 -23.69 3.71
C LEU A 62 11.42 -24.17 3.65
N TRP A 63 11.00 -24.75 2.52
CA TRP A 63 9.69 -25.37 2.40
C TRP A 63 9.57 -26.59 3.32
N LYS A 64 10.59 -27.47 3.37
CA LYS A 64 10.64 -28.55 4.34
C LYS A 64 10.59 -27.97 5.73
N GLU A 65 11.45 -27.07 6.17
CA GLU A 65 11.43 -26.48 7.52
C GLU A 65 10.10 -25.79 7.87
N ALA A 66 9.48 -25.07 6.92
CA ALA A 66 8.14 -24.49 7.10
C ALA A 66 7.01 -25.53 7.17
N ASN A 67 7.18 -26.72 6.58
CA ASN A 67 6.15 -27.77 6.48
C ASN A 67 6.49 -29.08 7.22
N SER A 68 7.69 -29.23 7.75
CA SER A 68 8.23 -30.44 8.41
C SER A 68 8.10 -30.36 9.92
N GLY A 69 7.58 -29.23 10.43
CA GLY A 69 7.25 -29.04 11.84
C GLY A 69 5.93 -28.31 12.10
N GLY A 70 5.15 -27.91 11.09
CA GLY A 70 3.88 -27.22 11.33
C GLY A 70 3.01 -26.95 10.09
N ASN A 71 1.70 -26.84 10.34
CA ASN A 71 0.63 -26.48 9.40
C ASN A 71 0.71 -25.01 8.92
N GLN A 72 1.84 -24.54 8.38
CA GLN A 72 1.94 -23.16 7.88
C GLN A 72 1.11 -22.99 6.61
N GLN A 73 -0.02 -22.31 6.71
CA GLN A 73 -0.86 -21.96 5.58
C GLN A 73 -0.35 -20.71 4.87
N VAL A 74 -0.57 -20.64 3.56
CA VAL A 74 -0.23 -19.47 2.74
C VAL A 74 -1.38 -19.14 1.80
N VAL A 75 -1.48 -17.87 1.43
CA VAL A 75 -2.35 -17.39 0.36
C VAL A 75 -1.51 -17.15 -0.88
N PHE A 76 -1.96 -17.64 -2.03
CA PHE A 76 -1.33 -17.36 -3.32
C PHE A 76 -2.19 -16.37 -4.12
N LYS A 77 -1.64 -15.18 -4.39
CA LYS A 77 -2.27 -14.18 -5.28
C LYS A 77 -1.54 -14.18 -6.62
N PRO A 78 -2.14 -14.68 -7.72
CA PRO A 78 -1.46 -14.83 -8.99
C PRO A 78 -1.20 -13.48 -9.66
N LYS A 79 -0.21 -13.44 -10.56
CA LYS A 79 0.08 -12.30 -11.42
C LYS A 79 -1.00 -12.15 -12.49
N TRP A 80 -1.91 -11.19 -12.29
CA TRP A 80 -2.96 -10.85 -13.26
C TRP A 80 -2.50 -9.90 -14.37
N TYR A 81 -1.56 -9.01 -14.05
CA TYR A 81 -1.13 -7.94 -14.94
C TYR A 81 0.38 -7.99 -15.18
N SER A 82 0.81 -7.41 -16.30
CA SER A 82 2.21 -7.02 -16.49
C SER A 82 2.60 -5.98 -15.42
N LYS A 83 3.88 -5.94 -15.03
CA LYS A 83 4.37 -4.87 -14.13
C LYS A 83 4.31 -3.48 -14.77
N TYR A 84 4.21 -3.43 -16.09
CA TYR A 84 4.09 -2.20 -16.89
C TYR A 84 2.63 -1.76 -17.10
N GLU A 85 1.66 -2.55 -16.64
CA GLU A 85 0.24 -2.22 -16.81
C GLU A 85 -0.14 -1.02 -15.94
N VAL A 86 -0.72 0.01 -16.54
CA VAL A 86 -1.29 1.15 -15.82
C VAL A 86 -2.80 0.94 -15.67
N ILE A 87 -3.27 0.92 -14.42
CA ILE A 87 -4.67 0.69 -14.09
C ILE A 87 -5.41 2.03 -14.11
N GLU A 88 -6.30 2.17 -15.10
CA GLU A 88 -7.15 3.33 -15.27
C GLU A 88 -8.46 3.24 -14.46
N GLY A 89 -9.06 4.40 -14.20
CA GLY A 89 -10.35 4.53 -13.52
C GLY A 89 -10.23 4.84 -12.02
N PRO A 90 -11.22 4.44 -11.19
CA PRO A 90 -11.16 4.67 -9.76
C PRO A 90 -9.94 4.00 -9.12
N VAL A 91 -9.37 4.59 -8.06
CA VAL A 91 -8.17 4.08 -7.37
C VAL A 91 -8.25 2.62 -6.87
N TYR A 92 -9.46 2.08 -6.71
CA TYR A 92 -9.72 0.68 -6.31
C TYR A 92 -9.97 -0.28 -7.50
N ALA A 93 -9.77 0.19 -8.73
CA ALA A 93 -10.02 -0.56 -9.96
C ALA A 93 -9.02 -1.71 -10.19
N GLY A 94 -9.41 -2.59 -11.11
CA GLY A 94 -8.64 -3.77 -11.49
C GLY A 94 -8.63 -4.87 -10.42
N LYS A 95 -7.92 -5.95 -10.72
CA LYS A 95 -7.67 -7.08 -9.82
C LYS A 95 -6.48 -6.79 -8.91
N ASP A 96 -6.31 -7.64 -7.89
CA ASP A 96 -5.15 -7.59 -7.00
C ASP A 96 -3.85 -7.77 -7.80
N ARG A 97 -2.88 -6.92 -7.51
CA ARG A 97 -1.53 -6.93 -8.08
C ARG A 97 -0.60 -7.60 -7.07
N TYR A 98 -0.11 -8.78 -7.42
CA TYR A 98 0.81 -9.55 -6.58
C TYR A 98 2.03 -8.72 -6.12
N GLY A 99 2.55 -7.86 -7.00
CA GLY A 99 3.67 -6.99 -6.67
C GLY A 99 3.38 -5.97 -5.57
N SER A 100 2.13 -5.50 -5.45
CA SER A 100 1.73 -4.59 -4.37
C SER A 100 1.72 -5.28 -3.01
N GLU A 101 1.44 -6.58 -2.93
CA GLU A 101 1.56 -7.35 -1.67
C GLU A 101 3.02 -7.48 -1.22
N ILE A 102 3.92 -7.73 -2.17
CA ILE A 102 5.37 -7.88 -1.90
C ILE A 102 5.98 -6.53 -1.53
N VAL A 103 5.70 -5.48 -2.31
CA VAL A 103 6.17 -4.12 -2.01
C VAL A 103 5.57 -3.59 -0.71
N GLY A 104 4.31 -3.92 -0.41
CA GLY A 104 3.69 -3.65 0.89
C GLY A 104 4.49 -4.26 2.04
N PHE A 105 4.90 -5.53 1.91
CA PHE A 105 5.79 -6.17 2.88
C PHE A 105 7.14 -5.46 2.99
N TYR A 106 7.80 -5.13 1.87
CA TYR A 106 9.08 -4.42 1.89
C TYR A 106 8.97 -3.05 2.56
N LEU A 107 7.92 -2.29 2.26
CA LEU A 107 7.67 -0.99 2.90
C LEU A 107 7.41 -1.12 4.39
N SER A 108 6.75 -2.19 4.85
CA SER A 108 6.54 -2.42 6.28
C SER A 108 7.87 -2.59 7.03
N LEU A 109 8.87 -3.24 6.39
CA LEU A 109 10.23 -3.35 6.91
C LEU A 109 10.95 -1.99 6.90
N ILE A 110 10.86 -1.25 5.80
CA ILE A 110 11.46 0.09 5.66
C ILE A 110 10.91 1.06 6.69
N LEU A 111 9.60 1.00 6.91
CA LEU A 111 8.90 1.81 7.89
C LEU A 111 9.03 1.25 9.32
N LYS A 112 9.77 0.16 9.55
CA LYS A 112 9.91 -0.47 10.88
C LYS A 112 8.56 -0.71 11.57
N ARG A 113 7.58 -1.07 10.76
CA ARG A 113 6.21 -1.40 11.13
C ARG A 113 5.96 -2.78 10.57
N TYR A 114 6.32 -3.80 11.34
CA TYR A 114 6.16 -5.22 11.00
C TYR A 114 4.68 -5.66 11.05
N LEU A 115 3.82 -4.95 10.31
CA LEU A 115 2.36 -5.04 10.36
C LEU A 115 1.77 -5.74 9.14
N THR A 116 2.59 -6.06 8.13
CA THR A 116 2.21 -6.88 6.98
C THR A 116 2.70 -8.32 7.19
N PRO A 117 1.96 -9.34 6.72
CA PRO A 117 2.50 -10.68 6.60
C PRO A 117 3.69 -10.71 5.65
N ILE A 118 4.53 -11.73 5.78
CA ILE A 118 5.62 -11.99 4.83
C ILE A 118 5.00 -12.29 3.47
N SER A 119 5.44 -11.56 2.45
CA SER A 119 4.97 -11.71 1.07
C SER A 119 6.18 -11.81 0.14
N VAL A 120 6.25 -12.89 -0.64
CA VAL A 120 7.37 -13.16 -1.55
C VAL A 120 6.90 -13.63 -2.91
N GLU A 121 7.69 -13.39 -3.96
CA GLU A 121 7.41 -13.94 -5.29
C GLU A 121 7.58 -15.47 -5.29
N ARG A 122 6.66 -16.16 -5.95
CA ARG A 122 6.77 -17.58 -6.27
C ARG A 122 6.34 -17.85 -7.70
N LYS A 123 7.07 -18.75 -8.36
CA LYS A 123 6.71 -19.38 -9.62
C LYS A 123 6.37 -20.83 -9.35
N LEU A 124 5.26 -21.31 -9.90
CA LEU A 124 4.77 -22.68 -9.72
C LEU A 124 4.15 -23.21 -11.01
N SER A 125 4.18 -24.52 -11.22
CA SER A 125 3.40 -25.18 -12.27
C SER A 125 2.03 -25.56 -11.73
N LEU A 126 0.95 -25.12 -12.39
CA LEU A 126 -0.39 -25.56 -12.06
C LEU A 126 -0.52 -27.08 -12.18
N LYS A 127 0.07 -27.66 -13.22
CA LYS A 127 -0.01 -29.09 -13.50
C LYS A 127 0.78 -29.94 -12.50
N GLN A 128 2.00 -29.50 -12.14
CA GLN A 128 2.88 -30.31 -11.29
C GLN A 128 2.70 -30.00 -9.79
N ASP A 129 2.54 -28.72 -9.43
CA ASP A 129 2.53 -28.29 -8.03
C ASP A 129 1.12 -28.18 -7.45
N ILE A 130 0.10 -27.88 -8.27
CA ILE A 130 -1.26 -27.60 -7.79
C ILE A 130 -2.21 -28.76 -8.00
N VAL A 131 -2.33 -29.31 -9.22
CA VAL A 131 -3.30 -30.37 -9.54
C VAL A 131 -3.23 -31.57 -8.58
N PRO A 132 -2.05 -32.10 -8.19
CA PRO A 132 -1.98 -33.25 -7.28
C PRO A 132 -2.52 -32.99 -5.86
N ALA A 133 -2.53 -31.74 -5.41
CA ALA A 133 -2.95 -31.34 -4.06
C ALA A 133 -4.25 -30.51 -4.05
N ALA A 134 -4.81 -30.20 -5.22
CA ALA A 134 -5.95 -29.32 -5.35
C ALA A 134 -7.26 -29.99 -4.90
N THR A 135 -8.13 -29.21 -4.26
CA THR A 135 -9.51 -29.64 -3.98
C THR A 135 -10.29 -29.81 -5.29
N LYS A 136 -11.31 -30.67 -5.29
CA LYS A 136 -12.23 -30.82 -6.44
C LYS A 136 -12.79 -29.47 -6.91
N ARG A 137 -13.13 -28.58 -5.97
CA ARG A 137 -13.63 -27.23 -6.25
C ARG A 137 -12.66 -26.41 -7.11
N LEU A 138 -11.35 -26.52 -6.89
CA LEU A 138 -10.33 -25.84 -7.66
C LEU A 138 -10.05 -26.56 -8.99
N LEU A 139 -9.96 -27.89 -8.97
CA LEU A 139 -9.74 -28.73 -10.15
C LEU A 139 -10.77 -28.47 -11.26
N ASP A 140 -12.05 -28.32 -10.91
CA ASP A 140 -13.14 -27.99 -11.85
C ASP A 140 -12.93 -26.66 -12.60
N THR A 141 -11.98 -25.84 -12.15
CA THR A 141 -11.70 -24.52 -12.73
C THR A 141 -10.38 -24.46 -13.51
N ILE A 142 -9.63 -25.56 -13.53
CA ILE A 142 -8.38 -25.69 -14.28
C ILE A 142 -8.70 -26.24 -15.68
N PHE A 143 -8.12 -25.64 -16.71
CA PHE A 143 -8.33 -26.04 -18.10
C PHE A 143 -7.15 -25.63 -18.98
N GLU A 144 -7.02 -26.25 -20.15
CA GLU A 144 -6.01 -25.87 -21.14
C GLU A 144 -6.56 -24.83 -22.13
N ARG A 145 -5.75 -23.81 -22.43
CA ARG A 145 -6.01 -22.83 -23.48
C ARG A 145 -4.69 -22.47 -24.16
N ASN A 146 -4.61 -22.63 -25.48
CA ASN A 146 -3.41 -22.32 -26.27
C ASN A 146 -2.13 -23.00 -25.72
N ASN A 147 -2.19 -24.30 -25.44
CA ASN A 147 -1.11 -25.12 -24.86
C ASN A 147 -0.58 -24.63 -23.50
N LYS A 148 -1.38 -23.87 -22.76
CA LYS A 148 -1.07 -23.41 -21.40
C LYS A 148 -2.13 -23.90 -20.42
N THR A 149 -1.71 -24.25 -19.21
CA THR A 149 -2.63 -24.52 -18.11
C THR A 149 -3.14 -23.18 -17.57
N CYS A 150 -4.45 -23.07 -17.44
CA CYS A 150 -5.14 -21.88 -16.94
C CYS A 150 -6.06 -22.24 -15.78
N VAL A 151 -6.31 -21.28 -14.90
CA VAL A 151 -7.23 -21.41 -13.78
C VAL A 151 -8.03 -20.12 -13.61
N TYR A 152 -9.35 -20.23 -13.39
CA TYR A 152 -10.19 -19.07 -13.09
C TYR A 152 -10.70 -19.03 -11.64
N GLY A 153 -10.69 -20.16 -10.92
CA GLY A 153 -11.14 -20.24 -9.52
C GLY A 153 -12.65 -20.08 -9.33
N LYS A 154 -13.11 -20.13 -8.07
CA LYS A 154 -14.52 -19.90 -7.71
C LYS A 154 -14.66 -18.76 -6.69
N CYS A 155 -14.91 -17.56 -7.20
CA CYS A 155 -15.15 -16.33 -6.45
C CYS A 155 -16.22 -15.47 -7.14
N TYR A 156 -16.69 -14.40 -6.49
CA TYR A 156 -17.78 -13.55 -7.00
C TYR A 156 -17.50 -12.96 -8.39
N PHE A 157 -16.24 -12.64 -8.70
CA PHE A 157 -15.82 -12.06 -9.99
C PHE A 157 -15.09 -13.04 -10.91
N CYS A 158 -14.90 -14.30 -10.50
CA CYS A 158 -14.11 -15.29 -11.23
C CYS A 158 -14.92 -15.87 -12.40
N LYS A 159 -14.34 -15.86 -13.60
CA LYS A 159 -14.99 -16.28 -14.84
C LYS A 159 -14.04 -17.05 -15.74
N LYS A 160 -14.54 -18.08 -16.45
CA LYS A 160 -13.72 -18.89 -17.37
C LYS A 160 -13.19 -18.08 -18.56
N GLU A 161 -13.87 -16.99 -18.89
CA GLU A 161 -13.47 -16.06 -19.94
C GLU A 161 -12.23 -15.25 -19.53
N ASP A 162 -12.01 -15.08 -18.23
CA ASP A 162 -10.98 -14.22 -17.64
C ASP A 162 -10.07 -15.01 -16.65
N PRO A 163 -9.38 -16.06 -17.12
CA PRO A 163 -8.52 -16.89 -16.28
C PRO A 163 -7.14 -16.24 -16.07
N VAL A 164 -6.36 -16.80 -15.15
CA VAL A 164 -4.90 -16.64 -15.16
C VAL A 164 -4.25 -17.90 -15.73
N CYS A 165 -3.24 -17.73 -16.58
CA CYS A 165 -2.56 -18.82 -17.26
C CYS A 165 -1.06 -18.81 -16.98
N GLU A 166 -0.45 -19.98 -17.09
CA GLU A 166 1.01 -20.13 -17.09
C GLU A 166 1.68 -19.31 -18.22
N ASP A 167 2.95 -18.95 -18.00
CA ASP A 167 3.77 -18.27 -18.99
C ASP A 167 4.34 -19.26 -20.04
N GLN A 168 5.29 -18.81 -20.86
CA GLN A 168 5.92 -19.65 -21.88
C GLN A 168 6.78 -20.78 -21.30
N ASN A 169 7.22 -20.64 -20.04
CA ASN A 169 7.99 -21.65 -19.32
C ASN A 169 7.08 -22.63 -18.55
N LEU A 170 5.76 -22.58 -18.79
CA LEU A 170 4.75 -23.37 -18.08
C LEU A 170 4.74 -23.09 -16.57
N LEU A 171 5.02 -21.83 -16.19
CA LEU A 171 5.00 -21.37 -14.81
C LEU A 171 4.01 -20.23 -14.60
N LEU A 172 3.27 -20.29 -13.50
CA LEU A 172 2.42 -19.23 -13.00
C LEU A 172 3.18 -18.47 -11.90
N THR A 173 3.40 -17.17 -12.13
CA THR A 173 4.00 -16.26 -11.14
C THR A 173 2.93 -15.67 -10.23
N GLY A 174 3.24 -15.46 -8.95
CA GLY A 174 2.37 -14.75 -8.01
C GLY A 174 3.06 -14.46 -6.69
N ALA A 175 2.32 -13.86 -5.76
CA ALA A 175 2.77 -13.62 -4.39
C ALA A 175 2.29 -14.76 -3.49
N VAL A 176 3.22 -15.34 -2.73
CA VAL A 176 2.92 -16.21 -1.58
C VAL A 176 2.94 -15.34 -0.34
N ILE A 177 1.80 -15.31 0.35
CA ILE A 177 1.56 -14.51 1.55
C ILE A 177 1.40 -15.46 2.72
N PHE A 178 2.24 -15.33 3.74
CA PHE A 178 2.20 -16.19 4.91
C PHE A 178 0.97 -15.87 5.74
N ASN A 179 0.11 -16.88 5.94
CA ASN A 179 -1.11 -16.68 6.70
C ASN A 179 -0.78 -16.42 8.18
N ILE A 180 -1.50 -15.48 8.79
CA ILE A 180 -1.41 -15.22 10.22
C ILE A 180 -2.31 -16.23 10.90
N ASN A 181 -1.72 -17.22 11.59
CA ASN A 181 -2.47 -18.23 12.33
C ASN A 181 -2.94 -17.66 13.69
N ALA A 182 -3.81 -16.64 13.63
CA ALA A 182 -4.39 -15.99 14.79
C ALA A 182 -5.80 -15.48 14.48
N SER A 183 -6.61 -15.34 15.53
CA SER A 183 -7.92 -14.68 15.43
C SER A 183 -7.74 -13.18 15.22
N LEU A 184 -8.29 -12.70 14.10
CA LEU A 184 -8.29 -11.28 13.74
C LEU A 184 -9.70 -10.72 13.89
N ASN A 185 -9.80 -9.49 14.40
CA ASN A 185 -11.07 -8.76 14.39
C ASN A 185 -11.09 -7.81 13.20
N SER A 186 -12.14 -7.89 12.37
CA SER A 186 -12.33 -7.00 11.22
C SER A 186 -13.32 -5.88 11.57
N TYR A 187 -12.99 -4.66 11.18
CA TYR A 187 -13.79 -3.46 11.42
C TYR A 187 -13.96 -2.68 10.13
N ARG A 188 -15.11 -2.02 10.00
CA ARG A 188 -15.35 -1.09 8.89
C ARG A 188 -14.46 0.16 9.04
N SER A 189 -13.78 0.54 7.98
CA SER A 189 -12.98 1.78 7.95
C SER A 189 -13.89 3.01 8.07
N PRO A 190 -13.60 3.98 8.96
CA PRO A 190 -14.33 5.25 9.00
C PRO A 190 -14.17 6.07 7.72
N TRP A 191 -13.10 5.84 6.95
CA TRP A 191 -12.84 6.49 5.67
C TRP A 191 -13.15 5.59 4.48
N GLN A 192 -14.03 4.61 4.65
CA GLN A 192 -14.50 3.77 3.56
C GLN A 192 -15.16 4.63 2.45
N ARG A 193 -14.84 4.33 1.19
CA ARG A 193 -15.50 4.89 0.01
C ARG A 193 -16.94 4.35 -0.14
N THR A 194 -17.75 5.03 -0.94
CA THR A 194 -19.12 4.56 -1.25
C THR A 194 -19.16 3.46 -2.31
N TYR A 195 -18.11 3.33 -3.13
CA TYR A 195 -18.05 2.47 -4.33
C TYR A 195 -19.18 2.75 -5.33
N LYS A 196 -19.81 3.93 -5.26
CA LYS A 196 -20.91 4.34 -6.13
C LYS A 196 -20.52 5.60 -6.88
N LYS A 197 -20.56 5.53 -8.22
CA LYS A 197 -20.27 6.67 -9.09
C LYS A 197 -21.18 7.85 -8.73
N GLY A 198 -20.59 9.04 -8.57
CA GLY A 198 -21.32 10.27 -8.23
C GLY A 198 -21.77 10.39 -6.77
N LYS A 199 -21.57 9.38 -5.92
CA LYS A 199 -21.93 9.45 -4.49
C LYS A 199 -20.69 9.66 -3.62
N LYS A 200 -20.62 10.80 -2.95
CA LYS A 200 -19.56 11.08 -1.96
C LYS A 200 -19.86 10.37 -0.64
N ALA A 201 -18.80 9.98 0.08
CA ALA A 201 -18.90 9.54 1.46
C ALA A 201 -18.93 10.75 2.41
N LEU A 202 -19.39 10.58 3.64
CA LEU A 202 -19.47 11.67 4.62
C LEU A 202 -18.11 12.34 4.87
N TRP A 203 -17.01 11.58 4.87
CA TRP A 203 -15.67 12.12 5.00
C TRP A 203 -15.20 12.94 3.79
N GLN A 204 -15.82 12.76 2.62
CA GLN A 204 -15.58 13.57 1.42
C GLN A 204 -16.50 14.80 1.37
N GLU A 205 -17.72 14.71 1.92
CA GLU A 205 -18.67 15.83 1.98
C GLU A 205 -18.32 16.84 3.06
N TYR A 206 -17.81 16.37 4.21
CA TYR A 206 -17.51 17.19 5.38
C TYR A 206 -16.05 17.07 5.85
N PRO A 207 -15.05 17.31 4.98
CA PRO A 207 -13.66 16.97 5.26
C PRO A 207 -13.08 17.75 6.46
N GLU A 208 -13.57 18.97 6.72
CA GLU A 208 -13.08 19.83 7.81
C GLU A 208 -13.53 19.38 9.21
N SER A 209 -14.69 18.72 9.32
CA SER A 209 -15.29 18.37 10.62
C SER A 209 -15.38 16.86 10.85
N TYR A 210 -15.25 16.03 9.82
CA TYR A 210 -15.49 14.58 9.91
C TYR A 210 -14.65 13.90 10.99
N CYS A 211 -13.36 14.25 11.12
CA CYS A 211 -12.51 13.62 12.12
C CYS A 211 -12.95 13.91 13.56
N LYS A 212 -13.68 15.00 13.85
CA LYS A 212 -14.23 15.26 15.19
C LYS A 212 -15.20 14.13 15.60
N THR A 213 -16.04 13.70 14.67
CA THR A 213 -16.97 12.57 14.87
C THR A 213 -16.23 11.24 15.00
N VAL A 214 -15.14 11.04 14.24
CA VAL A 214 -14.34 9.81 14.34
C VAL A 214 -13.62 9.73 15.69
N LYS A 215 -13.06 10.84 16.19
CA LYS A 215 -12.39 10.92 17.51
C LYS A 215 -13.31 10.51 18.67
N GLN A 216 -14.62 10.72 18.55
CA GLN A 216 -15.59 10.30 19.56
C GLN A 216 -15.87 8.78 19.56
N LYS A 217 -15.63 8.09 18.43
CA LYS A 217 -15.97 6.68 18.23
C LYS A 217 -14.79 5.73 18.39
N LEU A 218 -13.57 6.22 18.23
CA LEU A 218 -12.36 5.40 18.25
C LEU A 218 -11.45 5.75 19.42
N THR A 219 -10.72 4.76 19.93
CA THR A 219 -9.63 5.03 20.87
C THR A 219 -8.53 5.87 20.20
N LYS A 220 -7.79 6.65 20.99
CA LYS A 220 -6.66 7.44 20.50
C LYS A 220 -5.61 6.56 19.79
N LYS A 221 -5.35 5.36 20.34
CA LYS A 221 -4.42 4.40 19.72
C LYS A 221 -4.93 3.95 18.35
N ARG A 222 -6.20 3.53 18.26
CA ARG A 222 -6.80 3.06 17.00
C ARG A 222 -6.79 4.16 15.94
N LEU A 223 -7.10 5.40 16.32
CA LEU A 223 -7.06 6.53 15.39
C LEU A 223 -5.65 6.76 14.84
N HIS A 224 -4.63 6.75 15.70
CA HIS A 224 -3.25 6.85 15.24
C HIS A 224 -2.82 5.67 14.36
N ASP A 225 -3.28 4.44 14.65
CA ASP A 225 -3.02 3.28 13.81
C ASP A 225 -3.62 3.47 12.40
N LEU A 226 -4.86 3.98 12.30
CA LEU A 226 -5.48 4.25 11.00
C LEU A 226 -4.79 5.38 10.23
N ILE A 227 -4.20 6.36 10.92
CA ILE A 227 -3.40 7.41 10.28
C ILE A 227 -2.09 6.83 9.74
N ASP A 228 -1.37 6.02 10.53
CA ASP A 228 -0.17 5.31 10.05
C ASP A 228 -0.52 4.39 8.85
N THR A 229 -1.66 3.70 8.90
CA THR A 229 -2.16 2.90 7.77
C THR A 229 -2.45 3.75 6.54
N SER A 230 -3.03 4.94 6.69
CA SER A 230 -3.30 5.84 5.55
C SER A 230 -2.03 6.35 4.87
N ILE A 231 -0.97 6.58 5.65
CA ILE A 231 0.36 6.93 5.13
C ILE A 231 0.93 5.77 4.32
N PHE A 232 0.89 4.56 4.88
CA PHE A 232 1.32 3.35 4.18
C PHE A 232 0.53 3.12 2.89
N ASP A 233 -0.80 3.17 2.96
CA ASP A 233 -1.70 3.01 1.82
C ASP A 233 -1.44 4.07 0.76
N PHE A 234 -1.17 5.33 1.15
CA PHE A 234 -0.87 6.37 0.19
C PHE A 234 0.42 6.10 -0.57
N LEU A 235 1.50 5.68 0.12
CA LEU A 235 2.77 5.32 -0.52
C LEU A 235 2.56 4.24 -1.60
N ILE A 236 1.81 3.18 -1.28
CA ILE A 236 1.48 2.13 -2.25
C ILE A 236 0.25 2.45 -3.11
N GLN A 237 -0.37 3.62 -3.02
CA GLN A 237 -1.60 3.96 -3.74
C GLN A 237 -2.78 2.98 -3.52
N ASN A 238 -2.90 2.38 -2.33
CA ASN A 238 -4.02 1.51 -2.00
C ASN A 238 -5.25 2.32 -1.57
N GLY A 239 -6.16 2.55 -2.51
CA GLY A 239 -7.41 3.26 -2.24
C GLY A 239 -8.58 2.37 -1.81
N ASP A 240 -8.36 1.08 -1.55
CA ASP A 240 -9.41 0.09 -1.32
C ASP A 240 -9.49 -0.43 0.13
N ARG A 241 -8.91 0.27 1.11
CA ARG A 241 -8.98 -0.13 2.53
C ARG A 241 -10.35 0.16 3.17
N HIS A 242 -11.34 -0.63 2.79
CA HIS A 242 -12.71 -0.50 3.27
C HIS A 242 -12.97 -1.18 4.62
N HIS A 243 -12.21 -2.21 4.93
CA HIS A 243 -12.10 -2.79 6.26
C HIS A 243 -10.66 -2.71 6.73
N TYR A 244 -10.46 -2.88 8.04
CA TYR A 244 -9.15 -3.07 8.62
C TYR A 244 -9.23 -4.15 9.70
N GLU A 245 -8.17 -4.92 9.78
CA GLU A 245 -8.03 -6.04 10.71
C GLU A 245 -7.15 -5.63 11.88
N THR A 246 -7.38 -6.28 13.02
CA THR A 246 -6.56 -6.09 14.20
C THR A 246 -6.12 -7.42 14.78
N PHE A 247 -4.86 -7.44 15.23
CA PHE A 247 -4.34 -8.47 16.13
C PHE A 247 -4.21 -7.86 17.52
N GLY A 248 -5.02 -8.33 18.47
CA GLY A 248 -5.27 -7.59 19.71
C GLY A 248 -5.88 -6.22 19.41
N ASP A 249 -5.24 -5.14 19.87
CA ASP A 249 -5.66 -3.76 19.60
C ASP A 249 -4.83 -3.06 18.49
N THR A 250 -3.92 -3.77 17.84
CA THR A 250 -3.04 -3.22 16.80
C THR A 250 -3.62 -3.49 15.43
N VAL A 251 -3.77 -2.43 14.62
CA VAL A 251 -4.15 -2.57 13.22
C VAL A 251 -3.00 -3.18 12.43
N ILE A 252 -3.32 -4.21 11.66
CA ILE A 252 -2.38 -4.87 10.74
C ILE A 252 -2.71 -4.47 9.30
N TRP A 253 -1.70 -4.52 8.43
CA TRP A 253 -1.77 -4.08 7.04
C TRP A 253 -1.96 -5.28 6.13
N LEU A 254 -3.19 -5.81 6.13
CA LEU A 254 -3.60 -6.91 5.24
C LEU A 254 -4.18 -6.39 3.93
N ASP A 255 -4.23 -7.29 2.94
CA ASP A 255 -4.82 -7.12 1.62
C ASP A 255 -4.37 -5.84 0.91
N ASN A 256 -3.09 -5.82 0.54
CA ASN A 256 -2.44 -4.67 -0.09
C ASN A 256 -2.39 -4.79 -1.62
N GLY A 257 -2.99 -5.83 -2.20
CA GLY A 257 -3.00 -6.10 -3.64
C GLY A 257 -3.66 -5.01 -4.48
N LYS A 258 -4.46 -4.13 -3.87
CA LYS A 258 -5.11 -3.00 -4.54
C LYS A 258 -4.24 -1.74 -4.63
N GLY A 259 -2.98 -1.78 -4.21
CA GLY A 259 -2.00 -0.72 -4.46
C GLY A 259 -1.28 -0.81 -5.81
N LEU A 260 -0.46 0.18 -6.13
CA LEU A 260 0.46 0.27 -7.27
C LEU A 260 -0.27 0.10 -8.61
N GLY A 261 -1.41 0.78 -8.76
CA GLY A 261 -2.19 0.75 -9.99
C GLY A 261 -1.67 1.71 -11.06
N ASN A 262 -1.29 2.92 -10.67
CA ASN A 262 -0.90 3.98 -11.61
C ASN A 262 0.23 4.84 -11.01
N PRO A 263 1.45 4.84 -11.58
CA PRO A 263 2.54 5.66 -11.05
C PRO A 263 2.33 7.16 -11.31
N ASN A 264 1.49 7.54 -12.28
CA ASN A 264 1.37 8.90 -12.79
C ASN A 264 0.32 9.75 -12.05
N ILE A 265 -0.38 9.17 -11.07
CA ILE A 265 -1.49 9.84 -10.35
C ILE A 265 -1.31 9.67 -8.84
N HIS A 266 -1.51 10.76 -8.09
CA HIS A 266 -1.45 10.79 -6.63
C HIS A 266 -2.83 11.04 -6.03
N HIS A 267 -3.46 9.99 -5.48
CA HIS A 267 -4.80 10.07 -4.90
C HIS A 267 -4.74 10.60 -3.45
N LEU A 268 -4.72 11.92 -3.30
CA LEU A 268 -4.61 12.60 -2.01
C LEU A 268 -5.69 12.19 -0.99
N ASP A 269 -6.86 11.79 -1.46
CA ASP A 269 -7.97 11.39 -0.60
C ASP A 269 -7.68 10.11 0.22
N ILE A 270 -6.65 9.33 -0.12
CA ILE A 270 -6.13 8.26 0.74
C ILE A 270 -5.55 8.83 2.06
N LEU A 271 -4.95 10.02 2.02
CA LEU A 271 -4.42 10.72 3.21
C LEU A 271 -5.50 11.44 4.03
N ALA A 272 -6.79 11.25 3.74
CA ALA A 272 -7.89 11.84 4.50
C ALA A 272 -7.76 11.68 6.02
N PRO A 273 -7.40 10.51 6.57
CA PRO A 273 -7.18 10.38 8.01
C PRO A 273 -6.12 11.36 8.54
N LEU A 274 -5.03 11.59 7.81
CA LEU A 274 -3.96 12.52 8.21
C LEU A 274 -4.42 13.97 8.13
N TYR A 275 -4.87 14.44 6.97
CA TYR A 275 -5.18 15.87 6.77
C TYR A 275 -6.46 16.34 7.48
N GLN A 276 -7.40 15.43 7.77
CA GLN A 276 -8.62 15.77 8.51
C GLN A 276 -8.39 15.78 10.02
N CYS A 277 -7.54 14.87 10.52
CA CYS A 277 -7.30 14.76 11.96
C CYS A 277 -6.15 15.63 12.46
N CYS A 278 -5.19 15.93 11.58
CA CYS A 278 -3.95 16.66 11.84
C CYS A 278 -3.24 16.19 13.13
N ILE A 279 -3.10 14.88 13.27
CA ILE A 279 -2.31 14.26 14.34
C ILE A 279 -1.40 13.21 13.72
N LEU A 280 -0.15 13.14 14.20
CA LEU A 280 0.83 12.16 13.74
C LEU A 280 1.67 11.71 14.92
N ARG A 281 1.99 10.41 14.99
CA ARG A 281 2.90 9.90 16.01
C ARG A 281 4.29 10.47 15.80
N ARG A 282 4.91 10.94 16.89
CA ARG A 282 6.30 11.42 16.86
C ARG A 282 7.25 10.39 16.25
N GLN A 283 7.09 9.12 16.58
CA GLN A 283 7.93 8.05 16.03
C GLN A 283 7.73 7.88 14.52
N THR A 284 6.49 7.93 14.03
CA THR A 284 6.20 7.88 12.59
C THR A 284 6.83 9.09 11.88
N TRP A 285 6.70 10.28 12.45
CA TRP A 285 7.32 11.50 11.90
C TRP A 285 8.84 11.41 11.80
N GLN A 286 9.51 10.99 12.87
CA GLN A 286 10.97 10.85 12.90
C GLN A 286 11.47 9.84 11.87
N LEU A 287 10.77 8.71 11.76
CA LEU A 287 11.06 7.68 10.77
C LEU A 287 10.90 8.22 9.34
N LEU A 288 9.78 8.87 9.01
CA LEU A 288 9.60 9.45 7.66
C LEU A 288 10.72 10.43 7.32
N ARG A 289 11.14 11.28 8.26
CA ARG A 289 12.26 12.21 8.07
C ARG A 289 13.62 11.54 7.88
N SER A 290 13.79 10.31 8.36
CA SER A 290 15.01 9.51 8.10
C SER A 290 15.06 8.95 6.67
N LEU A 291 13.93 8.99 5.95
CA LEU A 291 13.78 8.48 4.59
C LEU A 291 13.83 9.58 3.51
N THR A 292 14.10 10.84 3.89
CA THR A 292 14.21 11.96 2.95
C THR A 292 15.44 11.87 2.05
N GLY A 293 15.46 12.68 0.99
CA GLY A 293 16.62 12.83 0.13
C GLY A 293 16.93 11.61 -0.72
N GLY A 294 15.91 10.88 -1.18
CA GLY A 294 16.06 9.67 -1.99
C GLY A 294 16.34 8.41 -1.18
N LYS A 295 16.35 8.47 0.16
CA LYS A 295 16.60 7.28 0.98
C LYS A 295 15.49 6.25 0.87
N LEU A 296 14.22 6.64 0.74
CA LEU A 296 13.14 5.67 0.52
C LEU A 296 13.36 4.91 -0.81
N ARG A 297 13.66 5.62 -1.90
CA ARG A 297 14.07 5.02 -3.18
C ARG A 297 15.27 4.07 -3.03
N GLU A 298 16.39 4.51 -2.46
CA GLU A 298 17.58 3.66 -2.26
C GLU A 298 17.25 2.37 -1.50
N ARG A 299 16.41 2.47 -0.46
CA ARG A 299 15.98 1.32 0.34
C ARG A 299 15.12 0.36 -0.47
N LEU A 300 14.17 0.86 -1.25
CA LEU A 300 13.35 0.04 -2.13
C LEU A 300 14.19 -0.65 -3.21
N GLU A 301 15.10 0.07 -3.86
CA GLU A 301 16.01 -0.48 -4.88
C GLU A 301 16.93 -1.57 -4.33
N SER A 302 17.24 -1.51 -3.02
CA SER A 302 18.04 -2.55 -2.35
C SER A 302 17.26 -3.83 -2.03
N MET A 303 15.93 -3.83 -2.18
CA MET A 303 15.09 -4.99 -1.87
C MET A 303 15.23 -6.09 -2.92
N PRO A 304 15.11 -7.37 -2.52
CA PRO A 304 15.21 -8.51 -3.43
C PRO A 304 14.27 -8.40 -4.62
N ASP A 305 14.86 -8.48 -5.82
CA ASP A 305 14.16 -8.63 -7.11
C ASP A 305 13.14 -7.51 -7.40
N ILE A 306 13.28 -6.34 -6.77
CA ILE A 306 12.33 -5.22 -6.89
C ILE A 306 12.08 -4.79 -8.34
N GLY A 307 13.13 -4.77 -9.16
CA GLY A 307 13.03 -4.44 -10.58
C GLY A 307 12.24 -5.45 -11.41
N ASN A 308 12.01 -6.67 -10.91
CA ASN A 308 11.12 -7.66 -11.53
C ASN A 308 9.65 -7.48 -11.10
N ILE A 309 9.42 -6.84 -9.95
CA ILE A 309 8.12 -6.73 -9.31
C ILE A 309 7.39 -5.47 -9.77
N ILE A 310 8.07 -4.32 -9.80
CA ILE A 310 7.53 -3.01 -10.21
C ILE A 310 8.46 -2.27 -11.16
N THR A 311 7.95 -1.21 -11.81
CA THR A 311 8.73 -0.31 -12.69
C THR A 311 9.46 0.76 -11.90
N GLU A 312 10.44 1.41 -12.54
CA GLU A 312 11.11 2.58 -11.99
C GLU A 312 10.12 3.74 -11.74
N ASP A 313 9.12 3.92 -12.60
CA ASP A 313 8.07 4.92 -12.42
C ASP A 313 7.31 4.73 -11.10
N HIS A 314 7.03 3.48 -10.70
CA HIS A 314 6.42 3.21 -9.41
C HIS A 314 7.34 3.54 -8.23
N ILE A 315 8.65 3.29 -8.35
CA ILE A 315 9.64 3.64 -7.32
C ILE A 315 9.71 5.17 -7.17
N ASN A 316 9.77 5.89 -8.28
CA ASN A 316 9.76 7.36 -8.30
C ASN A 316 8.46 7.92 -7.70
N ALA A 317 7.31 7.35 -8.07
CA ALA A 317 6.02 7.76 -7.51
C ALA A 317 5.93 7.55 -5.99
N ILE A 318 6.53 6.49 -5.44
CA ILE A 318 6.59 6.25 -3.99
C ILE A 318 7.42 7.35 -3.29
N GLU A 319 8.54 7.77 -3.87
CA GLU A 319 9.36 8.88 -3.34
C GLU A 319 8.60 10.22 -3.43
N GLU A 320 7.92 10.50 -4.53
CA GLU A 320 7.08 11.70 -4.69
C GLU A 320 5.96 11.74 -3.64
N ARG A 321 5.33 10.59 -3.37
CA ARG A 321 4.30 10.46 -2.34
C ARG A 321 4.84 10.72 -0.94
N LEU A 322 6.09 10.38 -0.65
CA LEU A 322 6.73 10.75 0.61
C LEU A 322 6.80 12.28 0.76
N LEU A 323 7.13 13.01 -0.31
CA LEU A 323 7.12 14.47 -0.30
C LEU A 323 5.72 15.04 -0.08
N ILE A 324 4.70 14.46 -0.71
CA ILE A 324 3.30 14.86 -0.50
C ILE A 324 2.86 14.63 0.95
N ILE A 325 3.33 13.56 1.61
CA ILE A 325 3.08 13.34 3.05
C ILE A 325 3.69 14.48 3.88
N PHE A 326 4.90 14.93 3.58
CA PHE A 326 5.49 16.09 4.25
C PHE A 326 4.66 17.35 4.03
N ALA A 327 4.24 17.62 2.79
CA ALA A 327 3.39 18.76 2.47
C ALA A 327 2.06 18.72 3.25
N THR A 328 1.51 17.52 3.44
CA THR A 328 0.29 17.31 4.24
C THR A 328 0.51 17.63 5.71
N VAL A 329 1.70 17.32 6.25
CA VAL A 329 2.07 17.65 7.63
C VAL A 329 2.27 19.16 7.79
N GLU A 330 2.94 19.84 6.86
CA GLU A 330 3.10 21.31 6.89
C GLU A 330 1.75 22.02 6.82
N TYR A 331 0.84 21.57 5.94
CA TYR A 331 -0.55 22.04 5.90
C TYR A 331 -1.23 21.93 7.27
N CYS A 332 -1.04 20.81 7.97
CA CYS A 332 -1.59 20.62 9.30
C CYS A 332 -0.98 21.52 10.36
N THR A 333 0.32 21.83 10.28
CA THR A 333 1.00 22.78 11.18
C THR A 333 0.40 24.17 11.03
N HIS A 334 0.35 24.70 9.79
CA HIS A 334 -0.23 26.02 9.53
C HIS A 334 -1.70 26.09 9.96
N LYS A 335 -2.49 25.05 9.69
CA LYS A 335 -3.88 24.97 10.15
C LYS A 335 -4.01 25.04 11.67
N GLN A 336 -3.10 24.41 12.42
CA GLN A 336 -3.12 24.47 13.89
C GLN A 336 -2.74 25.85 14.41
N GLU A 337 -1.76 26.50 13.79
CA GLU A 337 -1.35 27.87 14.10
C GLU A 337 -2.49 28.87 13.84
N GLU A 338 -3.17 28.78 12.69
CA GLU A 338 -4.34 29.61 12.37
C GLU A 338 -5.47 29.43 13.40
N ASN A 339 -5.76 28.18 13.78
CA ASN A 339 -6.78 27.90 14.81
C ASN A 339 -6.39 28.45 16.19
N TYR A 340 -5.10 28.42 16.53
CA TYR A 340 -4.60 29.01 17.77
C TYR A 340 -4.77 30.54 17.77
N LEU A 341 -4.35 31.21 16.69
CA LEU A 341 -4.48 32.65 16.52
C LEU A 341 -5.94 33.12 16.47
N ALA A 342 -6.86 32.32 15.94
CA ALA A 342 -8.28 32.65 15.91
C ALA A 342 -8.98 32.46 17.29
N ALA A 343 -8.35 31.75 18.22
CA ALA A 343 -8.87 31.47 19.56
C ALA A 343 -8.32 32.42 20.64
N THR A 344 -7.23 33.14 20.34
CA THR A 344 -6.63 34.21 21.15
C THR A 344 -7.18 35.57 20.72
#